data_AF-A0A949IJU2-F1
#
_entry.id   AF-A0A949IJU2-F1
#
_cell.length_a   1.000
_cell.length_b   1.000
_cell.length_c   1.000
_cell.angle_alpha   90.00
_cell.angle_beta   90.00
_cell.angle_gamma   90.00
#
_symmetry.space_group_name_H-M   'P 1'
#
loop_
_entity.id
_entity.type
_entity.pdbx_description
1 polymer ?
#
loop_
_entity_poly.entity_id
_entity_poly.type
_entity_poly.pdbx_seq_one_letter_code
_entity_poly.pdbx_strand_id
1 'polypeptide(L)'
;MPVLLAQSAMAGGEYAAALDLYNKKQYPAAASYFEAASLANPSNVSATYYAGYSFYLAGRKAEAIKSFWRLANAYPTRREGIQARDFLKRLDPDFAKNDGAAAQPAAAVTASAPAKKVTARAVVDALVQVKPGTGKLANCTPEFVAKIKEMLVAMPLPILKFWLAQGGSVLIAPSVVEHDMRIQNTMPRGWGDGYDWKNSPALTHGTQVVIGQYRLDSRTNEYVDTSEEIGVIRHEAGHAIDHCLGDYTESGDFKHAYLLDVAKVPDEYRQRLDYFLQKADSGPSETFAELFCFHMGGETANRVEICELAHKYFPLADKEVQKQLAKF
;
A
#
# COMPACT_ATOMS: atom_id res chain seq x y z
N MET A 1 17.92 -15.61 31.29
CA MET A 1 17.28 -14.75 30.27
C MET A 1 16.18 -15.49 29.50
N PRO A 2 15.02 -15.87 30.10
CA PRO A 2 13.93 -16.50 29.33
C PRO A 2 12.65 -15.64 29.18
N VAL A 3 12.60 -14.43 29.73
CA VAL A 3 11.34 -13.65 29.82
C VAL A 3 10.97 -12.94 28.50
N LEU A 4 11.94 -12.58 27.64
CA LEU A 4 11.65 -11.79 26.43
C LEU A 4 10.99 -12.58 25.27
N LEU A 5 11.24 -13.89 25.17
CA LEU A 5 10.71 -14.71 24.06
C LEU A 5 9.24 -15.15 24.26
N ALA A 6 8.77 -15.21 25.51
CA ALA A 6 7.39 -15.57 25.82
C ALA A 6 6.41 -14.41 25.59
N GLN A 7 6.83 -13.16 25.81
CA GLN A 7 5.99 -11.97 25.59
C GLN A 7 5.71 -11.70 24.10
N SER A 8 6.67 -11.96 23.22
CA SER A 8 6.48 -11.77 21.77
C SER A 8 5.54 -12.80 21.14
N ALA A 9 5.51 -14.04 21.65
CA ALA A 9 4.60 -15.08 21.18
C ALA A 9 3.16 -14.85 21.68
N MET A 10 2.98 -14.33 22.90
CA MET A 10 1.68 -13.95 23.45
C MET A 10 1.07 -12.74 22.72
N ALA A 11 1.88 -11.74 22.35
CA ALA A 11 1.42 -10.55 21.65
C ALA A 11 0.83 -10.86 20.25
N GLY A 12 1.35 -11.87 19.55
CA GLY A 12 0.80 -12.33 18.27
C GLY A 12 -0.55 -13.05 18.41
N GLY A 13 -0.72 -13.84 19.49
CA GLY A 13 -1.97 -14.54 19.80
C GLY A 13 -3.10 -13.60 20.22
N GLU A 14 -2.79 -12.56 21.00
CA GLU A 14 -3.76 -11.56 21.46
C GLU A 14 -4.34 -10.73 20.31
N TYR A 15 -3.52 -10.37 19.32
CA TYR A 15 -3.98 -9.60 18.16
C TYR A 15 -4.93 -10.42 17.25
N ALA A 16 -4.63 -11.70 17.01
CA ALA A 16 -5.49 -12.58 16.23
C ALA A 16 -6.84 -12.82 16.93
N ALA A 17 -6.83 -13.02 18.25
CA ALA A 17 -8.05 -13.13 19.06
C ALA A 17 -8.87 -11.83 19.04
N ALA A 18 -8.20 -10.67 19.13
CA ALA A 18 -8.85 -9.37 19.05
C ALA A 18 -9.58 -9.16 17.71
N LEU A 19 -8.96 -9.56 16.60
CA LEU A 19 -9.55 -9.48 15.26
C LEU A 19 -10.80 -10.35 15.11
N ASP A 20 -10.80 -11.57 15.65
CA ASP A 20 -11.99 -12.44 15.63
C ASP A 20 -13.17 -11.81 16.40
N LEU A 21 -12.91 -11.30 17.61
CA LEU A 21 -13.91 -10.61 18.42
C LEU A 21 -14.44 -9.34 17.73
N TYR A 22 -13.55 -8.60 17.08
CA TYR A 22 -13.91 -7.40 16.32
C TYR A 22 -14.84 -7.73 15.15
N ASN A 23 -14.54 -8.79 14.39
CA ASN A 23 -15.38 -9.24 13.27
C ASN A 23 -16.77 -9.72 13.75
N LYS A 24 -16.84 -10.29 14.95
CA LYS A 24 -18.10 -10.66 15.63
C LYS A 24 -18.84 -9.45 16.23
N LYS A 25 -18.34 -8.22 16.02
CA LYS A 25 -18.86 -6.97 16.58
C LYS A 25 -18.87 -6.92 18.11
N GLN A 26 -18.04 -7.75 18.75
CA GLN A 26 -17.86 -7.78 20.20
C GLN A 26 -16.83 -6.73 20.62
N TYR A 27 -17.11 -5.46 20.29
CA TYR A 27 -16.16 -4.36 20.42
C TYR A 27 -15.57 -4.14 21.82
N PRO A 28 -16.33 -4.29 22.94
CA PRO A 28 -15.75 -4.16 24.28
C PRO A 28 -14.65 -5.20 24.57
N ALA A 29 -14.86 -6.45 24.13
CA ALA A 29 -13.89 -7.52 24.30
C ALA A 29 -12.71 -7.33 23.35
N ALA A 30 -12.97 -7.04 22.07
CA ALA A 30 -11.94 -6.74 21.07
C ALA A 30 -11.03 -5.60 21.51
N ALA A 31 -11.59 -4.52 22.06
CA ALA A 31 -10.82 -3.37 22.54
C ALA A 31 -9.81 -3.76 23.63
N SER A 32 -10.21 -4.65 24.54
CA SER A 32 -9.34 -5.11 25.63
C SER A 32 -8.15 -5.92 25.10
N TYR A 33 -8.38 -6.82 24.13
CA TYR A 33 -7.31 -7.60 23.50
C TYR A 33 -6.42 -6.77 22.58
N PHE A 34 -6.97 -5.83 21.81
CA PHE A 34 -6.15 -4.91 21.01
C PHE A 34 -5.30 -3.98 21.88
N GLU A 35 -5.85 -3.50 23.00
CA GLU A 35 -5.09 -2.66 23.92
C GLU A 35 -3.95 -3.46 24.57
N ALA A 36 -4.20 -4.70 25.02
CA ALA A 36 -3.17 -5.60 25.51
C ALA A 36 -2.07 -5.85 24.46
N ALA A 37 -2.45 -6.18 23.23
CA ALA A 37 -1.52 -6.38 22.12
C ALA A 37 -0.70 -5.11 21.80
N SER A 38 -1.32 -3.92 21.90
CA SER A 38 -0.65 -2.63 21.69
C SER A 38 0.35 -2.30 22.80
N LEU A 39 0.07 -2.69 24.04
CA LEU A 39 0.97 -2.49 25.18
C LEU A 39 2.13 -3.50 25.15
N ALA A 40 1.85 -4.74 24.74
CA ALA A 40 2.86 -5.79 24.60
C ALA A 40 3.81 -5.52 23.41
N ASN A 41 3.33 -4.92 22.33
CA ASN A 41 4.15 -4.45 21.22
C ASN A 41 3.74 -3.04 20.77
N PRO A 42 4.34 -1.99 21.35
CA PRO A 42 4.04 -0.60 20.99
C PRO A 42 4.36 -0.21 19.53
N SER A 43 5.12 -1.03 18.81
CA SER A 43 5.37 -0.86 17.37
C SER A 43 4.26 -1.45 16.48
N ASN A 44 3.34 -2.23 17.05
CA ASN A 44 2.14 -2.71 16.39
C ASN A 44 1.09 -1.58 16.32
N VAL A 45 1.27 -0.72 15.31
CA VAL A 45 0.39 0.43 15.03
C VAL A 45 -1.04 -0.02 14.77
N SER A 46 -1.25 -1.17 14.10
CA SER A 46 -2.58 -1.71 13.85
C SER A 46 -3.30 -2.09 15.15
N ALA A 47 -2.61 -2.71 16.11
CA ALA A 47 -3.18 -3.01 17.43
C ALA A 47 -3.61 -1.72 18.16
N THR A 48 -2.78 -0.68 18.12
CA THR A 48 -3.09 0.61 18.75
C THR A 48 -4.29 1.28 18.09
N TYR A 49 -4.35 1.26 16.75
CA TYR A 49 -5.46 1.82 15.97
C TYR A 49 -6.77 1.08 16.25
N TYR A 50 -6.76 -0.25 16.15
CA TYR A 50 -7.95 -1.07 16.39
C TYR A 50 -8.39 -1.05 17.86
N ALA A 51 -7.49 -0.84 18.82
CA ALA A 51 -7.88 -0.55 20.20
C ALA A 51 -8.71 0.73 20.28
N GLY A 52 -8.19 1.84 19.75
CA GLY A 52 -8.89 3.13 19.74
C GLY A 52 -10.24 3.06 19.02
N TYR A 53 -10.29 2.40 17.86
CA TYR A 53 -11.52 2.25 17.09
C TYR A 53 -12.53 1.32 17.78
N SER A 54 -12.09 0.24 18.41
CA SER A 54 -12.97 -0.66 19.16
C SER A 54 -13.52 0.00 20.42
N PHE A 55 -12.72 0.83 21.13
CA PHE A 55 -13.22 1.65 22.23
C PHE A 55 -14.28 2.64 21.77
N TYR A 56 -14.08 3.29 20.62
CA TYR A 56 -15.07 4.19 20.03
C TYR A 56 -16.38 3.47 19.72
N LEU A 57 -16.33 2.32 19.04
CA LEU A 57 -17.52 1.52 18.71
C LEU A 57 -18.21 0.93 19.96
N ALA A 58 -17.47 0.71 21.05
CA ALA A 58 -18.01 0.29 22.34
C ALA A 58 -18.59 1.46 23.17
N GLY A 59 -18.60 2.71 22.65
CA GLY A 59 -19.06 3.89 23.38
C GLY A 59 -18.09 4.40 24.45
N ARG A 60 -16.91 3.79 24.57
CA ARG A 60 -15.86 4.13 25.55
C ARG A 60 -14.97 5.26 25.02
N LYS A 61 -15.56 6.45 24.94
CA LYS A 61 -15.00 7.61 24.24
C LYS A 61 -13.67 8.11 24.86
N ALA A 62 -13.53 8.06 26.17
CA ALA A 62 -12.31 8.53 26.86
C ALA A 62 -11.10 7.65 26.52
N GLU A 63 -11.28 6.33 26.50
CA GLU A 63 -10.24 5.38 26.13
C GLU A 63 -9.90 5.48 24.64
N ALA A 64 -10.90 5.67 23.78
CA ALA A 64 -10.68 5.89 22.35
C ALA A 64 -9.78 7.11 22.09
N ILE A 65 -10.08 8.24 22.74
CA ILE A 65 -9.27 9.48 22.65
C ILE A 65 -7.83 9.20 23.09
N LYS A 66 -7.64 8.48 24.21
CA LYS A 66 -6.30 8.14 24.70
C LYS A 66 -5.50 7.31 23.69
N SER A 67 -6.11 6.27 23.13
CA SER A 67 -5.44 5.39 22.15
C SER A 67 -5.15 6.12 20.83
N PHE A 68 -6.04 7.00 20.37
CA PHE A 68 -5.80 7.81 19.19
C PHE A 68 -4.71 8.87 19.41
N TRP A 69 -4.64 9.54 20.57
CA TRP A 69 -3.55 10.46 20.88
C TRP A 69 -2.20 9.74 20.93
N ARG A 70 -2.15 8.55 21.54
CA ARG A 70 -0.95 7.71 21.54
C ARG A 70 -0.48 7.42 20.11
N LEU A 71 -1.40 7.12 19.20
CA LEU A 71 -1.10 6.82 17.81
C LEU A 71 -0.70 8.05 17.00
N ALA A 72 -1.45 9.15 17.13
CA ALA A 72 -1.20 10.43 16.47
C ALA A 72 0.15 11.04 16.86
N ASN A 73 0.54 10.93 18.14
CA ASN A 73 1.81 11.49 18.63
C ASN A 73 3.01 10.61 18.28
N ALA A 74 2.86 9.28 18.33
CA ALA A 74 3.94 8.36 18.02
C ALA A 74 4.21 8.27 16.50
N TYR A 75 3.17 8.44 15.67
CA TYR A 75 3.24 8.25 14.21
C TYR A 75 2.51 9.37 13.45
N PRO A 76 2.92 10.65 13.60
CA PRO A 76 2.15 11.80 13.13
C PRO A 76 1.95 11.87 11.60
N THR A 77 2.84 11.25 10.83
CA THR A 77 2.78 11.24 9.36
C THR A 77 2.30 9.91 8.77
N ARG A 78 2.08 8.89 9.61
CA ARG A 78 1.61 7.56 9.17
C ARG A 78 0.09 7.56 9.02
N ARG A 79 -0.47 6.82 8.06
CA ARG A 79 -1.92 6.72 7.81
C ARG A 79 -2.74 6.55 9.08
N GLU A 80 -2.42 5.57 9.92
CA GLU A 80 -3.20 5.30 11.14
C GLU A 80 -3.10 6.46 12.16
N GLY A 81 -1.98 7.19 12.18
CA GLY A 81 -1.80 8.40 12.97
C GLY A 81 -2.58 9.61 12.43
N ILE A 82 -2.62 9.78 11.09
CA ILE A 82 -3.45 10.79 10.42
C ILE A 82 -4.94 10.50 10.67
N GLN A 83 -5.36 9.24 10.48
CA GLN A 83 -6.72 8.80 10.78
C GLN A 83 -7.06 8.98 12.26
N ALA A 84 -6.14 8.67 13.17
CA ALA A 84 -6.32 8.95 14.59
C ALA A 84 -6.52 10.44 14.86
N ARG A 85 -5.74 11.33 14.23
CA ARG A 85 -5.97 12.79 14.31
C ARG A 85 -7.35 13.19 13.79
N ASP A 86 -7.83 12.59 12.71
CA ASP A 86 -9.16 12.88 12.19
C ASP A 86 -10.29 12.37 13.10
N PHE A 87 -10.09 11.27 13.81
CA PHE A 87 -10.98 10.85 14.89
C PHE A 87 -10.91 11.83 16.06
N LEU A 88 -9.71 12.25 16.48
CA LEU A 88 -9.54 13.18 17.59
C LEU A 88 -10.21 14.53 17.35
N LYS A 89 -10.14 15.11 16.14
CA LYS A 89 -10.89 16.33 15.78
C LYS A 89 -12.39 16.24 16.06
N ARG A 90 -12.96 15.03 15.95
CA ARG A 90 -14.40 14.76 16.17
C ARG A 90 -14.72 14.35 17.60
N LEU A 91 -13.78 13.67 18.26
CA LEU A 91 -14.02 13.05 19.56
C LEU A 91 -13.53 13.90 20.73
N ASP A 92 -12.37 14.53 20.61
CA ASP A 92 -11.74 15.31 21.67
C ASP A 92 -12.21 16.79 21.60
N PRO A 93 -13.03 17.26 22.56
CA PRO A 93 -13.47 18.65 22.58
C PRO A 93 -12.32 19.65 22.79
N ASP A 94 -11.19 19.20 23.36
CA ASP A 94 -10.00 20.00 23.60
C ASP A 94 -8.92 19.77 22.52
N PHE A 95 -9.27 19.19 21.37
CA PHE A 95 -8.31 18.84 20.31
C PHE A 95 -7.35 19.99 19.97
N ALA A 96 -7.87 21.19 19.72
CA ALA A 96 -7.04 22.35 19.35
C ALA A 96 -6.01 22.73 20.43
N LYS A 97 -6.35 22.53 21.71
CA LYS A 97 -5.46 22.79 22.85
C LYS A 97 -4.41 21.69 22.99
N ASN A 98 -4.81 20.44 22.80
CA ASN A 98 -3.95 19.26 22.95
C ASN A 98 -2.99 19.09 21.76
N ASP A 99 -3.41 19.46 20.56
CA ASP A 99 -2.62 19.38 19.33
C ASP A 99 -1.47 20.41 19.31
N GLY A 100 -1.73 21.62 19.81
CA GLY A 100 -0.72 22.68 19.93
C GLY A 100 0.36 22.41 20.99
N ALA A 101 0.08 21.53 21.97
CA ALA A 101 1.03 21.16 23.03
C ALA A 101 1.99 20.02 22.62
N ALA A 102 1.68 19.25 21.57
CA ALA A 102 2.48 18.12 21.12
C ALA A 102 3.61 18.50 20.12
N ALA A 103 3.71 19.78 19.74
CA ALA A 103 4.79 20.30 18.89
C ALA A 103 6.02 20.72 19.71
N GLN A 104 6.64 19.77 20.42
CA GLN A 104 8.05 19.88 20.78
C GLN A 104 8.75 18.57 20.40
N PRO A 105 9.62 18.56 19.38
CA PRO A 105 10.44 17.39 19.10
C PRO A 105 11.38 17.18 20.29
N ALA A 106 11.37 15.97 20.84
CA ALA A 106 12.37 15.54 21.81
C ALA A 106 13.76 15.79 21.22
N ALA A 107 14.53 16.62 21.93
CA ALA A 107 15.87 17.02 21.54
C ALA A 107 16.74 15.79 21.21
N ALA A 108 17.23 15.73 19.98
CA ALA A 108 18.20 14.76 19.55
C ALA A 108 19.53 15.03 20.26
N VAL A 109 19.89 14.16 21.21
CA VAL A 109 21.27 14.01 21.65
C VAL A 109 21.88 12.91 20.78
N THR A 110 22.75 13.27 19.85
CA THR A 110 24.17 12.83 19.79
C THR A 110 24.80 13.13 18.42
N ALA A 111 26.06 13.56 18.53
CA ALA A 111 27.07 13.83 17.53
C ALA A 111 26.88 13.23 16.12
N SER A 112 26.96 14.11 15.11
CA SER A 112 27.05 13.75 13.71
C SER A 112 28.41 13.12 13.38
N ALA A 113 28.42 11.80 13.17
CA ALA A 113 29.34 11.19 12.22
C ALA A 113 28.95 11.63 10.79
N PRO A 114 29.88 11.70 9.82
CA PRO A 114 29.57 12.15 8.46
C PRO A 114 28.51 11.24 7.84
N ALA A 115 27.38 11.82 7.43
CA ALA A 115 26.24 11.09 6.89
C ALA A 115 26.65 10.32 5.63
N LYS A 116 26.57 8.97 5.69
CA LYS A 116 26.69 8.13 4.48
C LYS A 116 25.62 8.56 3.49
N LYS A 117 26.01 8.84 2.23
CA LYS A 117 25.07 9.11 1.14
C LYS A 117 24.10 7.93 1.02
N VAL A 118 22.80 8.18 1.21
CA VAL A 118 21.74 7.18 1.04
C VAL A 118 21.62 6.84 -0.45
N THR A 119 21.74 5.55 -0.79
CA THR A 119 21.66 5.03 -2.16
C THR A 119 20.28 4.46 -2.48
N ALA A 120 19.92 4.32 -3.76
CA ALA A 120 18.67 3.68 -4.18
C ALA A 120 18.55 2.26 -3.65
N ARG A 121 19.64 1.47 -3.69
CA ARG A 121 19.67 0.12 -3.13
C ARG A 121 19.31 0.11 -1.64
N ALA A 122 19.86 1.02 -0.84
CA ALA A 122 19.56 1.09 0.59
C ALA A 122 18.08 1.44 0.87
N VAL A 123 17.47 2.31 0.04
CA VAL A 123 16.04 2.64 0.15
C VAL A 123 15.18 1.44 -0.25
N VAL A 124 15.52 0.75 -1.34
CA VAL A 124 14.81 -0.46 -1.79
C VAL A 124 14.92 -1.57 -0.76
N ASP A 125 16.08 -1.78 -0.13
CA ASP A 125 16.24 -2.76 0.94
C ASP A 125 15.37 -2.44 2.17
N ALA A 126 15.05 -1.17 2.42
CA ALA A 126 14.12 -0.76 3.46
C ALA A 126 12.64 -0.88 3.04
N LEU A 127 12.33 -0.71 1.75
CA LEU A 127 10.98 -0.89 1.20
C LEU A 127 10.57 -2.36 1.12
N VAL A 128 11.51 -3.24 0.77
CA VAL A 128 11.23 -4.63 0.39
C VAL A 128 11.23 -5.56 1.60
N GLN A 129 10.16 -6.32 1.74
CA GLN A 129 10.02 -7.45 2.65
C GLN A 129 9.79 -8.72 1.83
N VAL A 130 10.32 -9.85 2.30
CA VAL A 130 10.10 -11.16 1.67
C VAL A 130 9.37 -12.05 2.66
N LYS A 131 8.18 -12.53 2.29
CA LYS A 131 7.40 -13.46 3.09
C LYS A 131 7.78 -14.90 2.71
N PRO A 132 7.98 -15.79 3.71
CA PRO A 132 8.09 -17.22 3.42
C PRO A 132 6.75 -17.76 2.93
N GLY A 133 6.79 -18.86 2.19
CA GLY A 133 5.60 -19.63 1.84
C GLY A 133 4.96 -20.23 3.09
N THR A 134 3.63 -20.20 3.14
CA THR A 134 2.85 -20.65 4.29
C THR A 134 2.04 -21.91 4.02
N GLY A 135 2.17 -22.48 2.82
CA GLY A 135 1.33 -23.59 2.38
C GLY A 135 1.96 -24.44 1.27
N LYS A 136 1.25 -24.53 0.14
CA LYS A 136 1.58 -25.43 -0.98
C LYS A 136 2.74 -24.93 -1.85
N LEU A 137 3.04 -23.62 -1.81
CA LEU A 137 4.06 -23.03 -2.65
C LEU A 137 5.40 -22.96 -1.91
N ALA A 138 6.47 -23.16 -2.68
CA ALA A 138 7.82 -22.96 -2.19
C ALA A 138 8.07 -21.48 -1.87
N ASN A 139 9.09 -21.21 -1.05
CA ASN A 139 9.58 -19.84 -0.86
C ASN A 139 9.98 -19.21 -2.20
N CYS A 140 9.86 -17.89 -2.31
CA CYS A 140 10.35 -17.17 -3.46
C CYS A 140 11.84 -17.44 -3.70
N THR A 141 12.22 -17.61 -4.97
CA THR A 141 13.61 -17.82 -5.33
C THR A 141 14.43 -16.54 -5.12
N PRO A 142 15.72 -16.65 -4.75
CA PRO A 142 16.61 -15.50 -4.63
C PRO A 142 16.68 -14.68 -5.92
N GLU A 143 16.63 -15.34 -7.07
CA GLU A 143 16.67 -14.71 -8.40
C GLU A 143 15.43 -13.85 -8.63
N PHE A 144 14.25 -14.32 -8.25
CA PHE A 144 13.01 -13.55 -8.35
C PHE A 144 13.08 -12.29 -7.46
N VAL A 145 13.51 -12.45 -6.21
CA VAL A 145 13.70 -11.33 -5.27
C VAL A 145 14.70 -10.32 -5.81
N ALA A 146 15.82 -10.79 -6.39
CA ALA A 146 16.85 -9.93 -6.95
C ALA A 146 16.32 -9.12 -8.15
N LYS A 147 15.61 -9.75 -9.09
CA LYS A 147 15.00 -9.08 -10.25
C LYS A 147 14.05 -7.96 -9.81
N ILE A 148 13.17 -8.24 -8.84
CA ILE A 148 12.25 -7.23 -8.28
C ILE A 148 13.01 -6.05 -7.69
N LYS A 149 14.05 -6.32 -6.88
CA LYS A 149 14.89 -5.25 -6.31
C LYS A 149 15.61 -4.44 -7.38
N GLU A 150 16.07 -5.05 -8.46
CA GLU A 150 16.72 -4.36 -9.58
C GLU A 150 15.76 -3.42 -10.31
N MET A 151 14.53 -3.88 -10.57
CA MET A 151 13.49 -3.04 -11.17
C MET A 151 13.16 -1.81 -10.33
N LEU A 152 13.06 -1.98 -9.01
CA LEU A 152 12.84 -0.87 -8.07
C LEU A 152 14.04 0.07 -8.00
N VAL A 153 15.27 -0.47 -7.97
CA VAL A 153 16.50 0.36 -7.94
C VAL A 153 16.64 1.23 -9.19
N ALA A 154 16.07 0.81 -10.33
CA ALA A 154 16.06 1.60 -11.55
C ALA A 154 15.13 2.83 -11.47
N MET A 155 14.22 2.90 -10.49
CA MET A 155 13.37 4.08 -10.29
C MET A 155 14.20 5.26 -9.73
N PRO A 156 13.82 6.51 -10.04
CA PRO A 156 14.46 7.69 -9.49
C PRO A 156 14.52 7.67 -7.95
N LEU A 157 15.71 7.89 -7.40
CA LEU A 157 15.94 7.90 -5.95
C LEU A 157 14.98 8.84 -5.18
N PRO A 158 14.65 10.06 -5.67
CA PRO A 158 13.69 10.92 -4.99
C PRO A 158 12.31 10.29 -4.82
N ILE A 159 11.81 9.56 -5.83
CA ILE A 159 10.52 8.85 -5.79
C ILE A 159 10.57 7.72 -4.77
N LEU A 160 11.64 6.92 -4.77
CA LEU A 160 11.82 5.83 -3.79
C LEU A 160 11.84 6.36 -2.35
N LYS A 161 12.54 7.48 -2.12
CA LYS A 161 12.58 8.13 -0.81
C LYS A 161 11.21 8.66 -0.40
N PHE A 162 10.50 9.29 -1.32
CA PHE A 162 9.14 9.76 -1.09
C PHE A 162 8.22 8.61 -0.71
N TRP A 163 8.22 7.53 -1.48
CA TRP A 163 7.40 6.35 -1.22
C TRP A 163 7.69 5.79 0.18
N LEU A 164 8.97 5.60 0.52
CA LEU A 164 9.36 5.12 1.84
C LEU A 164 8.91 6.09 2.97
N ALA A 165 9.06 7.40 2.76
CA ALA A 165 8.66 8.41 3.74
C ALA A 165 7.14 8.45 3.99
N GLN A 166 6.34 8.07 2.99
CA GLN A 166 4.89 7.94 3.12
C GLN A 166 4.45 6.60 3.73
N GLY A 167 5.40 5.78 4.22
CA GLY A 167 5.10 4.45 4.75
C GLY A 167 4.88 3.40 3.67
N GLY A 168 5.48 3.60 2.50
CA GLY A 168 5.51 2.65 1.41
C GLY A 168 6.17 1.33 1.78
N SER A 169 5.72 0.25 1.15
CA SER A 169 6.40 -1.05 1.25
C SER A 169 6.13 -1.91 0.03
N VAL A 170 7.06 -2.82 -0.25
CA VAL A 170 6.91 -3.87 -1.25
C VAL A 170 7.03 -5.20 -0.55
N LEU A 171 6.01 -6.04 -0.66
CA LEU A 171 6.03 -7.38 -0.13
C LEU A 171 6.15 -8.38 -1.27
N ILE A 172 7.20 -9.18 -1.23
CA ILE A 172 7.41 -10.31 -2.12
C ILE A 172 6.92 -11.56 -1.42
N ALA A 173 5.98 -12.28 -2.01
CA ALA A 173 5.40 -13.51 -1.49
C ALA A 173 5.32 -14.58 -2.59
N PRO A 174 5.13 -15.87 -2.29
CA PRO A 174 5.01 -16.84 -3.36
C PRO A 174 3.73 -16.64 -4.17
N SER A 175 2.64 -16.14 -3.59
CA SER A 175 1.50 -15.62 -4.35
C SER A 175 0.79 -14.48 -3.62
N VAL A 176 0.02 -13.68 -4.36
CA VAL A 176 -0.82 -12.60 -3.81
C VAL A 176 -1.84 -13.12 -2.79
N VAL A 177 -2.41 -14.31 -3.04
CA VAL A 177 -3.40 -14.94 -2.15
C VAL A 177 -2.79 -15.67 -0.95
N GLU A 178 -1.52 -16.08 -1.00
CA GLU A 178 -0.81 -16.52 0.21
C GLU A 178 -0.47 -15.34 1.13
N HIS A 179 -0.36 -14.12 0.58
CA HIS A 179 -0.26 -12.93 1.42
C HIS A 179 -1.57 -12.68 2.19
N ASP A 180 -2.72 -12.76 1.50
CA ASP A 180 -4.04 -12.62 2.11
C ASP A 180 -5.03 -13.65 1.56
N MET A 181 -5.26 -14.74 2.31
CA MET A 181 -6.19 -15.80 1.90
C MET A 181 -7.65 -15.33 1.84
N ARG A 182 -8.00 -14.16 2.39
CA ARG A 182 -9.37 -13.62 2.39
C ARG A 182 -9.78 -13.10 1.02
N ILE A 183 -8.82 -12.64 0.20
CA ILE A 183 -9.11 -12.09 -1.13
C ILE A 183 -9.24 -13.16 -2.21
N GLN A 184 -8.94 -14.43 -1.90
CA GLN A 184 -8.82 -15.52 -2.88
C GLN A 184 -10.07 -15.80 -3.72
N ASN A 185 -11.27 -15.42 -3.27
CA ASN A 185 -12.51 -15.60 -4.03
C ASN A 185 -13.19 -14.25 -4.33
N THR A 186 -12.39 -13.16 -4.34
CA THR A 186 -12.85 -11.83 -4.69
C THR A 186 -12.23 -11.40 -6.01
N MET A 187 -12.95 -10.59 -6.78
CA MET A 187 -12.54 -10.14 -8.10
C MET A 187 -11.77 -8.82 -8.00
N PRO A 188 -10.62 -8.68 -8.67
CA PRO A 188 -9.98 -7.38 -8.83
C PRO A 188 -10.91 -6.40 -9.56
N ARG A 189 -10.77 -5.12 -9.26
CA ARG A 189 -11.54 -4.07 -9.95
C ARG A 189 -11.15 -4.08 -11.44
N GLY A 190 -12.14 -4.00 -12.33
CA GLY A 190 -11.92 -3.91 -13.78
C GLY A 190 -11.65 -5.23 -14.51
N TRP A 191 -11.70 -6.37 -13.83
CA TRP A 191 -11.58 -7.68 -14.46
C TRP A 191 -12.96 -8.22 -14.89
N GLY A 192 -12.99 -9.02 -15.97
CA GLY A 192 -14.19 -9.66 -16.49
C GLY A 192 -14.62 -10.90 -15.69
N ASP A 193 -15.80 -11.42 -16.01
CA ASP A 193 -16.38 -12.61 -15.36
C ASP A 193 -15.42 -13.81 -15.42
N GLY A 194 -15.24 -14.51 -14.29
CA GLY A 194 -14.45 -15.75 -14.20
C GLY A 194 -13.01 -15.58 -13.72
N TYR A 195 -12.60 -14.36 -13.34
CA TYR A 195 -11.29 -14.11 -12.73
C TYR A 195 -11.39 -13.68 -11.27
N ASP A 196 -10.42 -14.09 -10.45
CA ASP A 196 -10.27 -13.68 -9.05
C ASP A 196 -8.81 -13.31 -8.74
N TRP A 197 -8.52 -12.84 -7.52
CA TRP A 197 -7.16 -12.49 -7.11
C TRP A 197 -6.16 -13.65 -7.14
N LYS A 198 -6.59 -14.92 -7.27
CA LYS A 198 -5.65 -16.03 -7.47
C LYS A 198 -4.92 -15.88 -8.79
N ASN A 199 -5.54 -15.22 -9.77
CA ASN A 199 -4.99 -15.00 -11.10
C ASN A 199 -4.10 -13.77 -11.21
N SER A 200 -3.96 -12.96 -10.15
CA SER A 200 -3.15 -11.74 -10.23
C SER A 200 -1.71 -12.00 -9.81
N PRO A 201 -0.71 -11.59 -10.62
CA PRO A 201 0.70 -11.64 -10.22
C PRO A 201 1.04 -10.59 -9.16
N ALA A 202 0.22 -9.55 -9.02
CA ALA A 202 0.49 -8.42 -8.17
C ALA A 202 -0.79 -7.72 -7.65
N LEU A 203 -0.66 -6.92 -6.60
CA LEU A 203 -1.69 -5.96 -6.21
C LEU A 203 -1.09 -4.77 -5.48
N THR A 204 -1.86 -3.68 -5.44
CA THR A 204 -1.60 -2.53 -4.57
C THR A 204 -2.71 -2.38 -3.55
N HIS A 205 -2.33 -2.09 -2.30
CA HIS A 205 -3.24 -1.74 -1.23
C HIS A 205 -2.70 -0.53 -0.46
N GLY A 206 -3.26 0.65 -0.74
CA GLY A 206 -2.76 1.91 -0.19
C GLY A 206 -1.32 2.16 -0.64
N THR A 207 -0.39 2.30 0.30
CA THR A 207 1.04 2.51 0.01
C THR A 207 1.82 1.21 -0.18
N GLN A 208 1.19 0.04 -0.03
CA GLN A 208 1.85 -1.26 -0.14
C GLN A 208 1.61 -1.91 -1.50
N VAL A 209 2.68 -2.41 -2.10
CA VAL A 209 2.64 -3.29 -3.27
C VAL A 209 2.93 -4.72 -2.83
N VAL A 210 2.16 -5.69 -3.31
CA VAL A 210 2.40 -7.13 -3.10
C VAL A 210 2.66 -7.78 -4.45
N ILE A 211 3.77 -8.50 -4.57
CA ILE A 211 4.16 -9.24 -5.77
C ILE A 211 4.27 -10.72 -5.44
N GLY A 212 3.57 -11.54 -6.22
CA GLY A 212 3.64 -13.00 -6.18
C GLY A 212 4.62 -13.56 -7.21
N GLN A 213 5.46 -14.52 -6.84
CA GLN A 213 6.24 -15.31 -7.83
C GLN A 213 5.35 -16.27 -8.64
N TYR A 214 4.23 -16.67 -8.06
CA TYR A 214 3.28 -17.57 -8.66
C TYR A 214 1.89 -16.95 -8.62
N ARG A 215 1.14 -17.17 -9.69
CA ARG A 215 -0.30 -16.97 -9.76
C ARG A 215 -0.98 -18.25 -10.19
N LEU A 216 -2.23 -18.44 -9.79
CA LEU A 216 -3.05 -19.52 -10.30
C LEU A 216 -3.51 -19.17 -11.72
N ASP A 217 -3.44 -20.12 -12.64
CA ASP A 217 -4.16 -20.03 -13.90
C ASP A 217 -5.55 -20.63 -13.70
N SER A 218 -6.61 -19.82 -13.78
CA SER A 218 -7.99 -20.28 -13.59
C SER A 218 -8.47 -21.29 -14.64
N ARG A 219 -7.79 -21.40 -15.80
CA ARG A 219 -8.16 -22.34 -16.87
C ARG A 219 -7.61 -23.73 -16.62
N THR A 220 -6.39 -23.82 -16.08
CA THR A 220 -5.70 -25.10 -15.82
C THR A 220 -5.74 -25.49 -14.35
N ASN A 221 -6.03 -24.54 -13.47
CA ASN A 221 -5.94 -24.66 -12.02
C ASN A 221 -4.51 -25.00 -11.53
N GLU A 222 -3.50 -24.59 -12.30
CA GLU A 222 -2.09 -24.78 -11.99
C GLU A 222 -1.41 -23.45 -11.62
N TYR A 223 -0.35 -23.52 -10.82
CA TYR A 223 0.45 -22.35 -10.52
C TYR A 223 1.44 -22.07 -11.65
N VAL A 224 1.45 -20.84 -12.13
CA VAL A 224 2.32 -20.36 -13.19
C VAL A 224 3.29 -19.36 -12.60
N ASP A 225 4.56 -19.49 -12.97
CA ASP A 225 5.63 -18.57 -12.57
C ASP A 225 5.48 -17.22 -13.30
N THR A 226 5.58 -16.13 -12.55
CA THR A 226 5.35 -14.75 -13.01
C THR A 226 6.64 -14.00 -13.30
N SER A 227 7.79 -14.68 -13.37
CA SER A 227 9.11 -14.08 -13.58
C SER A 227 9.23 -13.25 -14.86
N GLU A 228 8.37 -13.49 -15.85
CA GLU A 228 8.30 -12.72 -17.10
C GLU A 228 7.27 -11.56 -17.05
N GLU A 229 6.39 -11.56 -16.04
CA GLU A 229 5.35 -10.56 -15.76
C GLU A 229 5.80 -9.51 -14.71
N ILE A 230 7.05 -9.59 -14.24
CA ILE A 230 7.59 -8.71 -13.18
C ILE A 230 7.56 -7.22 -13.53
N GLY A 231 7.44 -6.89 -14.82
CA GLY A 231 7.17 -5.54 -15.34
C GLY A 231 6.06 -4.80 -14.59
N VAL A 232 5.04 -5.55 -14.13
CA VAL A 232 3.86 -5.04 -13.42
C VAL A 232 4.20 -4.28 -12.14
N ILE A 233 5.36 -4.50 -11.53
CA ILE A 233 5.71 -3.82 -10.27
C ILE A 233 5.74 -2.29 -10.41
N ARG A 234 6.09 -1.75 -11.58
CA ARG A 234 6.10 -0.30 -11.80
C ARG A 234 4.70 0.26 -11.93
N HIS A 235 3.80 -0.50 -12.56
CA HIS A 235 2.37 -0.17 -12.60
C HIS A 235 1.79 -0.14 -11.17
N GLU A 236 2.04 -1.18 -10.38
CA GLU A 236 1.60 -1.21 -8.97
C GLU A 236 2.24 -0.10 -8.12
N ALA A 237 3.53 0.19 -8.34
CA ALA A 237 4.16 1.34 -7.70
C ALA A 237 3.48 2.65 -8.10
N GLY A 238 2.96 2.78 -9.33
CA GLY A 238 2.15 3.91 -9.76
C GLY A 238 0.89 4.09 -8.92
N HIS A 239 0.13 3.02 -8.68
CA HIS A 239 -1.01 3.05 -7.76
C HIS A 239 -0.61 3.46 -6.34
N ALA A 240 0.49 2.91 -5.83
CA ALA A 240 0.96 3.24 -4.49
C ALA A 240 1.42 4.72 -4.38
N ILE A 241 2.05 5.25 -5.44
CA ILE A 241 2.47 6.65 -5.52
C ILE A 241 1.27 7.58 -5.65
N ASP A 242 0.25 7.24 -6.44
CA ASP A 242 -1.00 8.00 -6.51
C ASP A 242 -1.64 8.14 -5.12
N HIS A 243 -1.71 7.02 -4.38
CA HIS A 243 -2.19 7.03 -3.00
C HIS A 243 -1.32 7.89 -2.07
N CYS A 244 0.00 7.81 -2.21
CA CYS A 244 0.96 8.66 -1.48
C CYS A 244 0.77 10.16 -1.78
N LEU A 245 0.24 10.50 -2.95
CA LEU A 245 -0.09 11.86 -3.37
C LEU A 245 -1.50 12.30 -2.91
N GLY A 246 -2.17 11.49 -2.10
CA GLY A 246 -3.52 11.77 -1.59
C GLY A 246 -4.60 11.47 -2.62
N ASP A 247 -4.44 10.35 -3.36
CA ASP A 247 -5.35 9.91 -4.42
C ASP A 247 -5.51 11.01 -5.49
N TYR A 248 -4.38 11.44 -6.06
CA TYR A 248 -4.31 12.58 -6.98
C TYR A 248 -5.20 12.39 -8.22
N THR A 249 -5.41 11.15 -8.64
CA THR A 249 -6.33 10.81 -9.73
C THR A 249 -7.78 11.19 -9.43
N GLU A 250 -8.15 11.41 -8.17
CA GLU A 250 -9.46 11.91 -7.78
C GLU A 250 -9.57 13.45 -7.85
N SER A 251 -8.46 14.15 -8.05
CA SER A 251 -8.44 15.61 -8.15
C SER A 251 -9.18 16.12 -9.39
N GLY A 252 -9.69 17.36 -9.31
CA GLY A 252 -10.35 18.01 -10.44
C GLY A 252 -9.43 18.18 -11.65
N ASP A 253 -8.15 18.50 -11.42
CA ASP A 253 -7.13 18.68 -12.47
C ASP A 253 -6.93 17.38 -13.27
N PHE A 254 -6.64 16.28 -12.58
CA PHE A 254 -6.40 14.99 -13.24
C PHE A 254 -7.65 14.46 -13.93
N LYS A 255 -8.81 14.48 -13.25
CA LYS A 255 -10.09 14.03 -13.82
C LYS A 255 -10.46 14.83 -15.07
N HIS A 256 -10.24 16.14 -15.06
CA HIS A 256 -10.51 16.97 -16.23
C HIS A 256 -9.61 16.59 -17.42
N ALA A 257 -8.30 16.45 -17.19
CA ALA A 257 -7.35 16.05 -18.22
C ALA A 257 -7.67 14.66 -18.80
N TYR A 258 -7.91 13.68 -17.94
CA TYR A 258 -8.31 12.33 -18.30
C TYR A 258 -9.58 12.31 -19.17
N LEU A 259 -10.65 13.02 -18.78
CA LEU A 259 -11.90 13.03 -19.54
C LEU A 259 -11.75 13.65 -20.94
N LEU A 260 -10.89 14.68 -21.08
CA LEU A 260 -10.58 15.27 -22.39
C LEU A 260 -9.82 14.30 -23.30
N ASP A 261 -8.97 13.44 -22.74
CA ASP A 261 -8.27 12.40 -23.48
C ASP A 261 -9.21 11.24 -23.85
N VAL A 262 -10.04 10.76 -22.93
CA VAL A 262 -11.07 9.74 -23.16
C VAL A 262 -11.98 10.09 -24.34
N ALA A 263 -12.34 11.37 -24.47
CA ALA A 263 -13.19 11.88 -25.55
C ALA A 263 -12.51 11.84 -26.93
N LYS A 264 -11.17 11.72 -26.98
CA LYS A 264 -10.37 11.69 -28.21
C LYS A 264 -9.89 10.29 -28.59
N VAL A 265 -10.10 9.28 -27.75
CA VAL A 265 -9.71 7.91 -28.06
C VAL A 265 -10.54 7.39 -29.25
N PRO A 266 -9.90 7.04 -30.40
CA PRO A 266 -10.62 6.56 -31.58
C PRO A 266 -11.29 5.20 -31.31
N ASP A 267 -12.45 4.97 -31.93
CA ASP A 267 -13.27 3.77 -31.73
C ASP A 267 -12.49 2.46 -31.93
N GLU A 268 -11.59 2.41 -32.91
CA GLU A 268 -10.75 1.24 -33.20
C GLU A 268 -9.80 0.86 -32.04
N TYR A 269 -9.46 1.80 -31.17
CA TYR A 269 -8.60 1.57 -30.01
C TYR A 269 -9.38 1.45 -28.70
N ARG A 270 -10.69 1.76 -28.68
CA ARG A 270 -11.47 1.74 -27.44
C ARG A 270 -11.55 0.36 -26.80
N GLN A 271 -11.71 -0.70 -27.59
CA GLN A 271 -11.71 -2.06 -27.05
C GLN A 271 -10.34 -2.42 -26.45
N ARG A 272 -9.26 -1.96 -27.09
CA ARG A 272 -7.89 -2.23 -26.63
C ARG A 272 -7.54 -1.47 -25.34
N LEU A 273 -8.14 -0.30 -25.16
CA LEU A 273 -7.93 0.59 -24.02
C LEU A 273 -9.06 0.50 -22.98
N ASP A 274 -9.99 -0.46 -23.09
CA ASP A 274 -11.17 -0.61 -22.23
C ASP A 274 -10.82 -0.51 -20.74
N TYR A 275 -9.73 -1.17 -20.35
CA TYR A 275 -9.21 -1.14 -18.99
C TYR A 275 -8.95 0.28 -18.45
N PHE A 276 -8.43 1.19 -19.30
CA PHE A 276 -8.18 2.59 -18.92
C PHE A 276 -9.41 3.48 -19.13
N LEU A 277 -10.40 3.03 -19.89
CA LEU A 277 -11.64 3.76 -20.19
C LEU A 277 -12.78 3.45 -19.20
N GLN A 278 -12.48 2.69 -18.14
CA GLN A 278 -13.44 2.37 -17.10
C GLN A 278 -14.04 3.63 -16.46
N LYS A 279 -15.29 3.49 -16.01
CA LYS A 279 -16.05 4.58 -15.39
C LYS A 279 -15.58 4.87 -13.96
N ALA A 280 -16.01 6.01 -13.45
CA ALA A 280 -15.70 6.48 -12.09
C ALA A 280 -14.18 6.57 -11.87
N ASP A 281 -13.70 6.17 -10.69
CA ASP A 281 -12.30 6.36 -10.31
C ASP A 281 -11.37 5.26 -10.84
N SER A 282 -11.89 4.17 -11.40
CA SER A 282 -11.08 3.08 -11.96
C SER A 282 -10.24 3.53 -13.15
N GLY A 283 -10.86 4.10 -14.19
CA GLY A 283 -10.15 4.50 -15.40
C GLY A 283 -9.02 5.52 -15.15
N PRO A 284 -9.28 6.62 -14.41
CA PRO A 284 -8.24 7.57 -14.02
C PRO A 284 -7.07 6.93 -13.24
N SER A 285 -7.36 6.05 -12.28
CA SER A 285 -6.35 5.35 -11.47
C SER A 285 -5.46 4.44 -12.33
N GLU A 286 -6.07 3.58 -13.16
CA GLU A 286 -5.32 2.70 -14.06
C GLU A 286 -4.49 3.49 -15.09
N THR A 287 -5.04 4.61 -15.58
CA THR A 287 -4.34 5.50 -16.51
C THR A 287 -3.11 6.11 -15.83
N PHE A 288 -3.23 6.61 -14.60
CA PHE A 288 -2.09 7.14 -13.85
C PHE A 288 -1.01 6.09 -13.63
N ALA A 289 -1.41 4.90 -13.16
CA ALA A 289 -0.48 3.80 -12.88
C ALA A 289 0.29 3.36 -14.12
N GLU A 290 -0.38 3.28 -15.27
CA GLU A 290 0.25 2.91 -16.54
C GLU A 290 1.19 4.00 -17.07
N LEU A 291 0.79 5.27 -16.99
CA LEU A 291 1.64 6.39 -17.41
C LEU A 291 2.85 6.54 -16.48
N PHE A 292 2.67 6.35 -15.17
CA PHE A 292 3.77 6.27 -14.22
C PHE A 292 4.73 5.12 -14.60
N CYS A 293 4.19 3.93 -14.90
CA CYS A 293 4.97 2.78 -15.35
C CYS A 293 5.82 3.13 -16.58
N PHE A 294 5.22 3.77 -17.58
CA PHE A 294 5.91 4.25 -18.78
C PHE A 294 7.13 5.11 -18.43
N HIS A 295 6.97 6.13 -17.57
CA HIS A 295 8.07 7.00 -17.14
C HIS A 295 9.14 6.30 -16.31
N MET A 296 8.79 5.22 -15.60
CA MET A 296 9.74 4.41 -14.83
C MET A 296 10.49 3.37 -15.68
N GLY A 297 10.35 3.42 -17.01
CA GLY A 297 11.02 2.52 -17.95
C GLY A 297 10.14 1.40 -18.51
N GLY A 298 8.81 1.53 -18.35
CA GLY A 298 7.79 0.68 -18.96
C GLY A 298 7.72 -0.75 -18.45
N GLU A 299 6.83 -1.51 -19.10
CA GLU A 299 6.60 -2.95 -18.91
C GLU A 299 7.59 -3.81 -19.70
N THR A 300 7.71 -5.08 -19.31
CA THR A 300 8.46 -6.09 -20.08
C THR A 300 7.59 -6.71 -21.19
N ALA A 301 8.20 -6.98 -22.35
CA ALA A 301 7.74 -7.68 -23.58
C ALA A 301 6.23 -7.72 -23.92
N ASN A 302 5.37 -8.26 -23.05
CA ASN A 302 3.96 -8.57 -23.34
C ASN A 302 3.00 -7.38 -23.15
N ARG A 303 3.42 -6.32 -22.44
CA ARG A 303 2.58 -5.13 -22.18
C ARG A 303 3.13 -3.82 -22.77
N VAL A 304 4.20 -3.90 -23.57
CA VAL A 304 4.82 -2.71 -24.17
C VAL A 304 3.82 -1.94 -25.02
N GLU A 305 3.09 -2.64 -25.90
CA GLU A 305 2.14 -1.98 -26.80
C GLU A 305 1.00 -1.29 -26.05
N ILE A 306 0.47 -1.89 -24.98
CA ILE A 306 -0.63 -1.27 -24.22
C ILE A 306 -0.16 -0.03 -23.46
N CYS A 307 1.07 -0.07 -22.94
CA CYS A 307 1.71 1.07 -22.27
C CYS A 307 1.96 2.22 -23.26
N GLU A 308 2.44 1.91 -24.47
CA GLU A 308 2.61 2.89 -25.56
C GLU A 308 1.28 3.51 -26.01
N LEU A 309 0.22 2.71 -26.12
CA LEU A 309 -1.11 3.19 -26.47
C LEU A 309 -1.68 4.10 -25.37
N ALA A 310 -1.49 3.75 -24.10
CA ALA A 310 -1.88 4.60 -22.97
C ALA A 310 -1.16 5.95 -23.04
N HIS A 311 0.17 5.95 -23.21
CA HIS A 311 0.94 7.18 -23.36
C HIS A 311 0.49 8.02 -24.57
N LYS A 312 0.23 7.37 -25.71
CA LYS A 312 -0.20 8.04 -26.95
C LYS A 312 -1.58 8.70 -26.81
N TYR A 313 -2.53 8.02 -26.17
CA TYR A 313 -3.93 8.45 -26.17
C TYR A 313 -4.36 9.18 -24.90
N PHE A 314 -3.51 9.25 -23.88
CA PHE A 314 -3.74 10.03 -22.66
C PHE A 314 -2.69 11.14 -22.43
N PRO A 315 -2.40 12.01 -23.43
CA PRO A 315 -1.33 13.01 -23.34
C PRO A 315 -1.60 14.14 -22.33
N LEU A 316 -2.87 14.48 -22.05
CA LEU A 316 -3.20 15.50 -21.06
C LEU A 316 -3.08 14.92 -19.64
N ALA A 317 -3.56 13.71 -19.42
CA ALA A 317 -3.36 13.00 -18.16
C ALA A 317 -1.86 12.77 -17.89
N ASP A 318 -1.09 12.41 -18.92
CA ASP A 318 0.37 12.24 -18.84
C ASP A 318 1.08 13.52 -18.41
N LYS A 319 0.64 14.68 -18.91
CA LYS A 319 1.16 15.97 -18.46
C LYS A 319 0.92 16.20 -16.96
N GLU A 320 -0.22 15.78 -16.44
CA GLU A 320 -0.50 15.85 -15.00
C GLU A 320 0.35 14.86 -14.19
N VAL A 321 0.62 13.66 -14.71
CA VAL A 321 1.59 12.72 -14.11
C VAL A 321 2.99 13.35 -14.05
N GLN A 322 3.49 13.87 -15.17
CA GLN A 322 4.81 14.51 -15.24
C GLN A 322 4.93 15.71 -14.29
N LYS A 323 3.87 16.50 -14.14
CA LYS A 323 3.81 17.62 -13.17
C LYS A 323 3.96 17.13 -11.73
N GLN A 324 3.43 15.96 -11.38
CA GLN A 324 3.66 15.37 -10.05
C GLN A 324 5.07 14.82 -9.93
N LEU A 325 5.58 14.12 -10.95
CA LEU A 325 6.93 13.55 -10.95
C LEU A 325 8.02 14.62 -10.83
N ALA A 326 7.81 15.80 -11.42
CA ALA A 326 8.74 16.92 -11.36
C ALA A 326 8.88 17.55 -9.96
N LYS A 327 8.05 17.15 -8.98
CA LYS A 327 8.16 17.62 -7.58
C LYS A 327 9.21 16.87 -6.77
N PHE A 328 9.75 15.78 -7.30
CA PHE A 328 10.76 14.94 -6.66
C PHE A 328 12.16 15.25 -7.20
#